data_AF-A0A371INF9-F1
#
_entry.id   AF-A0A371INF9-F1
#
_cell.length_a   1.000
_cell.length_b   1.000
_cell.length_c   1.000
_cell.angle_alpha   90.00
_cell.angle_beta   90.00
_cell.angle_gamma   90.00
#
_symmetry.space_group_name_H-M   'P 1'
#
loop_
_entity.id
_entity.type
_entity.pdbx_description
1 polymer ?
#
loop_
_entity_poly.entity_id
_entity_poly.type
_entity_poly.pdbx_seq_one_letter_code
_entity_poly.pdbx_strand_id
1 'polypeptide(L)'
;MSKLDELIKKYCPDGVEYKSLGKLGKFYGGLTGKSKGDFSNGNGKFITYRNVYSNPALKIDIDDRVKIAEGERQNTLQFGGGYK
;
A
#
# COMPACT_ATOMS: atom_id res chain seq x y z
N MET A 1 11.95 16.61 24.40
CA MET A 1 12.18 16.56 22.94
C MET A 1 12.36 15.11 22.55
N SER A 2 11.76 14.70 21.45
CA SER A 2 11.94 13.34 20.93
C SER A 2 13.28 13.23 20.18
N LYS A 3 13.77 12.00 19.99
CA LYS A 3 14.94 11.73 19.13
C LYS A 3 14.71 12.26 17.69
N LEU A 4 13.46 12.28 17.22
CA LEU A 4 13.12 12.83 15.91
C LEU A 4 13.36 14.34 15.86
N ASP A 5 12.99 15.08 16.92
CA ASP A 5 13.21 16.54 16.98
C ASP A 5 14.70 16.89 16.96
N GLU A 6 15.54 16.11 17.63
CA GLU A 6 17.00 16.27 17.62
C GLU A 6 17.58 16.02 16.22
N LEU A 7 17.09 15.00 15.53
CA LEU A 7 17.52 14.68 14.17
C LEU A 7 17.09 15.74 13.17
N ILE A 8 15.86 16.24 13.27
CA ILE A 8 15.36 17.34 12.42
C ILE A 8 16.24 18.59 12.65
N LYS A 9 16.50 18.99 13.90
CA LYS A 9 17.36 20.15 14.17
C LYS A 9 18.78 19.99 13.64
N LYS A 10 19.34 18.77 13.70
CA LYS A 10 20.70 18.50 13.25
C LYS A 10 20.84 18.48 11.73
N TYR A 11 19.88 17.88 11.02
CA TYR A 11 19.99 17.61 9.58
C TYR A 11 19.10 18.50 8.70
N CYS A 12 18.08 19.14 9.28
CA CYS A 12 17.14 20.04 8.63
C CYS A 12 16.97 21.32 9.49
N PRO A 13 18.01 22.15 9.64
CA PRO A 13 18.00 23.30 10.54
C PRO A 13 16.92 24.34 10.19
N ASP A 14 16.55 24.44 8.91
CA ASP A 14 15.46 25.30 8.42
C ASP A 14 14.07 24.66 8.54
N GLY A 15 13.98 23.45 9.11
CA GLY A 15 12.77 22.66 9.23
C GLY A 15 12.49 21.75 8.04
N VAL A 16 11.30 21.13 8.05
CA VAL A 16 10.82 20.21 7.00
C VAL A 16 9.47 20.66 6.47
N GLU A 17 9.24 20.46 5.17
CA GLU A 17 7.95 20.78 4.55
C GLU A 17 6.90 19.71 4.92
N TYR A 18 5.71 20.17 5.31
CA TYR A 18 4.54 19.31 5.50
C TYR A 18 3.70 19.28 4.23
N LYS A 19 3.56 18.09 3.64
CA LYS A 19 2.67 17.85 2.50
C LYS A 19 1.50 16.97 2.91
N SER A 20 0.32 17.23 2.36
CA SER A 20 -0.78 16.27 2.47
C SER A 20 -0.42 15.01 1.67
N LEU A 21 -0.73 13.84 2.21
CA LEU A 21 -0.44 12.57 1.55
C LEU A 21 -1.10 12.47 0.16
N GLY A 22 -2.26 13.10 -0.03
CA GLY A 22 -2.94 13.16 -1.33
C GLY A 22 -2.17 13.93 -2.42
N LYS A 23 -1.19 14.78 -2.06
CA LYS A 23 -0.26 15.38 -3.02
C LYS A 23 0.84 14.41 -3.46
N LEU A 24 1.15 13.40 -2.64
CA LEU A 24 2.23 12.44 -2.89
C LEU A 24 1.74 11.17 -3.60
N GLY A 25 0.45 10.86 -3.53
CA GLY A 25 -0.10 9.67 -4.15
C GLY A 25 -1.63 9.62 -4.13
N LYS A 26 -2.17 8.55 -4.70
CA LYS A 26 -3.59 8.24 -4.70
C LYS A 26 -3.88 7.19 -3.64
N PHE A 27 -4.97 7.39 -2.91
CA PHE A 27 -5.48 6.41 -1.97
C PHE A 27 -6.49 5.52 -2.68
N TYR A 28 -6.44 4.24 -2.35
CA TYR A 28 -7.40 3.25 -2.81
C TYR A 28 -7.90 2.47 -1.60
N GLY A 29 -9.19 2.16 -1.60
CA GLY A 29 -9.77 1.25 -0.61
C GLY A 29 -9.47 -0.21 -0.95
N GLY A 30 -10.11 -1.13 -0.22
CA GLY A 30 -10.08 -2.54 -0.53
C GLY A 30 -10.78 -2.89 -1.86
N LEU A 31 -10.94 -4.19 -2.09
CA LEU A 31 -11.71 -4.70 -3.23
C LEU A 31 -13.20 -4.46 -3.00
N THR A 32 -13.93 -4.13 -4.07
CA THR A 32 -15.37 -3.84 -4.03
C THR A 32 -16.18 -5.07 -4.42
N GLY A 33 -17.28 -5.36 -3.72
CA GLY A 33 -18.21 -6.45 -4.10
C GLY A 33 -17.64 -7.87 -3.93
N LYS A 34 -16.66 -8.06 -3.05
CA LYS A 34 -16.08 -9.38 -2.74
C LYS A 34 -16.72 -10.03 -1.53
N SER A 35 -16.98 -11.32 -1.64
CA SER A 35 -17.45 -12.21 -0.58
C SER A 35 -16.33 -13.14 -0.13
N LYS A 36 -16.54 -13.86 0.97
CA LYS A 36 -15.58 -14.88 1.45
C LYS A 36 -15.27 -15.94 0.38
N GLY A 37 -16.26 -16.30 -0.45
CA GLY A 37 -16.09 -17.31 -1.51
C GLY A 37 -15.09 -16.89 -2.58
N ASP A 38 -14.94 -15.59 -2.83
CA ASP A 38 -14.06 -15.06 -3.88
C ASP A 38 -12.57 -15.21 -3.55
N PHE A 39 -12.23 -15.49 -2.28
CA PHE A 39 -10.85 -15.72 -1.83
C PHE A 39 -10.46 -17.21 -1.87
N SER A 40 -11.30 -18.05 -2.46
CA SER A 40 -11.00 -19.46 -2.73
C SER A 40 -10.77 -19.66 -4.23
N ASN A 41 -9.69 -20.38 -4.60
CA ASN A 41 -9.34 -20.67 -6.00
C ASN A 41 -9.35 -19.44 -6.93
N GLY A 42 -8.85 -18.30 -6.44
CA GLY A 42 -8.78 -17.06 -7.20
C GLY A 42 -7.81 -17.11 -8.38
N ASN A 43 -8.03 -16.21 -9.35
CA ASN A 43 -7.23 -16.09 -10.57
C ASN A 43 -6.23 -14.91 -10.54
N GLY A 44 -6.38 -13.97 -9.60
CA GLY A 44 -5.46 -12.84 -9.41
C GLY A 44 -4.79 -12.87 -8.04
N LYS A 45 -3.52 -12.43 -7.98
CA LYS A 45 -2.82 -12.22 -6.69
C LYS A 45 -3.51 -11.12 -5.89
N PHE A 46 -3.64 -11.33 -4.58
CA PHE A 46 -4.32 -10.41 -3.67
C PHE A 46 -3.45 -10.06 -2.48
N ILE A 47 -3.19 -8.76 -2.28
CA ILE A 47 -2.49 -8.28 -1.08
C ILE A 47 -3.47 -8.18 0.08
N THR A 48 -3.26 -9.02 1.09
CA THR A 48 -4.06 -8.98 2.31
C THR A 48 -3.71 -7.78 3.19
N TYR A 49 -4.67 -7.32 3.99
CA TYR A 49 -4.41 -6.33 5.03
C TYR A 49 -3.28 -6.78 5.99
N ARG A 50 -3.23 -8.07 6.31
CA ARG A 50 -2.18 -8.65 7.17
C ARG A 50 -0.79 -8.46 6.57
N ASN A 51 -0.63 -8.64 5.26
CA ASN A 51 0.65 -8.42 4.59
C ASN A 51 1.10 -6.96 4.73
N VAL A 52 0.19 -6.00 4.54
CA VAL A 52 0.49 -4.57 4.67
C VAL A 52 0.81 -4.19 6.13
N TYR A 53 0.02 -4.68 7.08
CA TYR A 53 0.16 -4.33 8.48
C TYR A 53 1.40 -4.95 9.15
N SER A 54 1.74 -6.19 8.79
CA SER A 54 2.79 -6.95 9.50
C SER A 54 4.19 -6.77 8.94
N ASN A 55 4.37 -6.17 7.76
CA ASN A 55 5.66 -6.09 7.11
C ASN A 55 6.05 -4.63 6.81
N PRO A 56 7.29 -4.20 7.11
CA PRO A 56 7.77 -2.87 6.73
C PRO A 56 7.74 -2.60 5.22
N ALA A 57 7.83 -3.66 4.42
CA ALA A 57 7.66 -3.64 2.98
C ALA A 57 6.74 -4.78 2.54
N LEU A 58 6.00 -4.53 1.47
CA LEU A 58 5.00 -5.46 0.95
C LEU A 58 5.66 -6.74 0.42
N LYS A 59 5.24 -7.91 0.91
CA LYS A 59 5.65 -9.19 0.32
C LYS A 59 4.89 -9.39 -0.98
N ILE A 60 5.61 -9.40 -2.11
CA ILE A 60 5.04 -9.55 -3.46
C ILE A 60 4.96 -11.01 -3.91
N ASP A 61 5.80 -11.86 -3.32
CA ASP A 61 5.74 -13.30 -3.52
C ASP A 61 4.76 -13.89 -2.52
N ILE A 62 3.51 -14.01 -2.97
CA ILE A 62 2.37 -14.43 -2.18
C ILE A 62 1.51 -15.39 -2.99
N ASP A 63 0.89 -16.32 -2.26
CA ASP A 63 -0.08 -17.29 -2.79
C ASP A 63 -1.53 -16.86 -2.57
N ASP A 64 -1.77 -15.81 -1.78
CA ASP A 64 -3.10 -15.26 -1.56
C ASP A 64 -3.69 -14.81 -2.90
N ARG A 65 -4.88 -15.31 -3.22
CA ARG A 65 -5.57 -15.02 -4.48
C ARG A 65 -7.00 -14.60 -4.25
N VAL A 66 -7.51 -13.81 -5.19
CA VAL A 66 -8.92 -13.42 -5.29
C VAL A 66 -9.41 -13.70 -6.70
N LYS A 67 -10.65 -14.12 -6.83
CA LYS A 67 -11.33 -14.25 -8.11
C LYS A 67 -11.66 -12.87 -8.65
N ILE A 68 -11.32 -12.57 -9.89
CA ILE A 68 -11.67 -11.37 -10.63
C ILE A 68 -12.46 -11.82 -11.85
N ALA A 69 -13.72 -11.39 -11.95
CA ALA A 69 -14.57 -11.68 -13.09
C ALA A 69 -14.19 -10.84 -14.32
N GLU A 70 -14.60 -11.30 -15.50
CA GLU A 70 -14.40 -10.55 -16.72
C GLU A 70 -15.15 -9.21 -16.66
N GLY A 71 -14.47 -8.12 -17.05
CA GLY A 71 -15.02 -6.76 -16.99
C GLY A 71 -15.12 -6.16 -15.57
N GLU A 72 -14.74 -6.91 -14.52
CA GLU A 72 -14.78 -6.44 -13.15
C GLU A 72 -13.75 -5.32 -12.90
N ARG A 73 -14.21 -4.18 -12.38
CA ARG A 73 -13.32 -3.06 -12.03
C ARG A 73 -12.88 -3.16 -10.58
N GLN A 74 -11.59 -3.41 -10.37
CA GLN A 74 -10.96 -3.43 -9.05
C GLN A 74 -9.76 -2.51 -8.98
N ASN A 75 -9.44 -2.08 -7.76
CA ASN A 75 -8.19 -1.37 -7.48
C ASN A 75 -7.01 -2.31 -7.77
N THR A 76 -6.00 -1.80 -8.48
CA THR A 76 -4.77 -2.54 -8.78
C THR A 76 -3.58 -1.78 -8.23
N LEU A 77 -2.61 -2.52 -7.70
CA LEU A 77 -1.35 -1.94 -7.27
C LEU A 77 -0.38 -1.93 -8.44
N GLN A 78 0.34 -0.83 -8.60
CA GLN A 78 1.46 -0.72 -9.52
C GLN A 78 2.74 -0.73 -8.69
N PHE A 79 3.79 -1.36 -9.22
CA PHE A 79 5.09 -1.26 -8.60
C PHE A 79 5.53 0.21 -8.70
N GLY A 80 5.70 0.88 -7.55
CA GLY A 80 6.30 2.19 -7.53
C GLY A 80 7.74 2.06 -7.95
N GLY A 81 8.10 2.57 -9.13
CA GLY A 81 9.49 2.74 -9.49
C GLY A 81 10.14 3.64 -8.44
N GLY A 82 11.10 3.10 -7.69
CA GLY A 82 12.00 3.91 -6.89
C GLY A 82 12.61 4.98 -7.79
N TYR A 83 12.70 6.19 -7.25
CA TYR A 83 13.38 7.38 -7.79
C TYR A 83 14.18 7.13 -9.09
N LYS A 84 13.75 7.78 -10.18
CA LYS A 84 14.72 8.34 -11.13
C LYS A 84 15.38 9.55 -10.47
#